data_AF-A0A131YAN9-F1
#
_entry.id   AF-A0A131YAN9-F1
#
_cell.length_a   1.000
_cell.length_b   1.000
_cell.length_c   1.000
_cell.angle_alpha   90.00
_cell.angle_beta   90.00
_cell.angle_gamma   90.00
#
_symmetry.space_group_name_H-M   'P 1'
#
loop_
_entity.id
_entity.type
_entity.pdbx_description
1 polymer ?
#
loop_
_entity_poly.entity_id
_entity_poly.type
_entity_poly.pdbx_seq_one_letter_code
_entity_poly.pdbx_strand_id
1 'polypeptide(L)'
;MSTSTTDDTMEGGTVLTVRDVADVLKGKHVILTGGRTCEGYPVLTFPDSGAFCSLSDEDYRRLMQYLTSVPLPQDAELGFVLVVDRRKDKWNSVKTVLLKISGYFPGVIQVVFVLKPVGFLQKALSEVSNKLFKEEFKFRLVMCNNLEELHEYIDPGQLTEDLGGLIPYDHERWMEQRMAVEMFTGSLKEVTECVREATQRLRDTELPNDVGSTVELLRAQGGQYQELKEDLLNASQHGHQLLRCVRPPSPAPADRALGAPGSSSATAQRLVNVCAVERLLQQLHSAEHGFDAFWSAHQKRLNECLELRKFEQEFRELQTNMAANARDLADMQAVGDSVSQVDTLLHQMDEFRALAEEDLEKAEQLRQTGRELIMGGHYAVDSIEPKCVELERMCVDFQEKLRQRMDLLHRYRDLQERIDKANKWCSQGVELLATLDIERCSSPEFARSALQELDTFLNSSSEFKLGDPREFHRFFKDFINSDSKPLLQQVLKRVDDVKLMCENKQASLRKLVTRQVRPVQAVAPEPSAVQDSLAYDAEARLYPSKKAAPKVLRSH
;
A
#
# COMPACT_ATOMS: atom_id res chain seq x y z
N MET A 1 -21.16 4.53 56.86
CA MET A 1 -22.05 5.69 56.74
C MET A 1 -22.49 5.77 55.30
N SER A 2 -23.78 5.71 55.04
CA SER A 2 -24.34 5.60 53.69
C SER A 2 -24.81 6.98 53.24
N THR A 3 -24.16 7.56 52.24
CA THR A 3 -24.63 8.79 51.59
C THR A 3 -25.37 8.44 50.31
N SER A 4 -26.69 8.38 50.40
CA SER A 4 -27.59 8.27 49.26
C SER A 4 -27.58 9.56 48.46
N THR A 5 -26.87 9.59 47.34
CA THR A 5 -27.11 10.58 46.28
C THR A 5 -28.40 10.19 45.57
N THR A 6 -29.45 10.96 45.77
CA THR A 6 -30.68 10.91 44.97
C THR A 6 -30.34 11.41 43.57
N ASP A 7 -30.31 10.48 42.62
CA ASP A 7 -30.18 10.75 41.19
C ASP A 7 -31.56 11.20 40.68
N ASP A 8 -31.88 12.49 40.87
CA ASP A 8 -33.07 13.11 40.28
C ASP A 8 -32.83 13.26 38.77
N THR A 9 -33.02 12.16 38.04
CA THR A 9 -33.11 12.16 36.58
C THR A 9 -34.21 13.12 36.15
N MET A 10 -33.84 14.29 35.61
CA MET A 10 -34.78 15.14 34.90
C MET A 10 -35.39 14.34 33.75
N GLU A 11 -36.70 14.10 33.81
CA GLU A 11 -37.44 13.44 32.74
C GLU A 11 -37.24 14.23 31.44
N GLY A 12 -36.71 13.54 30.41
CA GLY A 12 -36.49 14.13 29.11
C GLY A 12 -37.82 14.46 28.44
N GLY A 13 -38.25 15.71 28.54
CA GLY A 13 -39.47 16.20 27.91
C GLY A 13 -39.44 15.95 26.39
N THR A 14 -40.47 15.25 25.89
CA THR A 14 -40.60 14.91 24.47
C THR A 14 -40.57 16.17 23.60
N VAL A 15 -39.65 16.23 22.64
CA VAL A 15 -39.58 17.35 21.69
C VAL A 15 -40.80 17.28 20.76
N LEU A 16 -41.70 18.26 20.89
CA LEU A 16 -42.90 18.37 20.06
C LEU A 16 -42.55 18.68 18.60
N THR A 17 -43.28 18.08 17.67
CA THR A 17 -43.25 18.36 16.22
C THR A 17 -44.51 19.11 15.79
N VAL A 18 -44.57 19.62 14.55
CA VAL A 18 -45.81 20.17 13.98
C VAL A 18 -46.96 19.16 14.09
N ARG A 19 -46.70 17.86 13.90
CA ARG A 19 -47.74 16.82 13.96
C ARG A 19 -48.39 16.72 15.34
N ASP A 20 -47.61 16.94 16.39
CA ASP A 20 -48.06 16.83 17.79
C ASP A 20 -48.87 18.05 18.26
N VAL A 21 -48.85 19.16 17.50
CA VAL A 21 -49.59 20.40 17.81
C VAL A 21 -50.43 20.92 16.65
N ALA A 22 -50.60 20.17 15.57
CA ALA A 22 -51.25 20.62 14.32
C ALA A 22 -52.72 21.04 14.51
N ASP A 23 -53.39 20.47 15.50
CA ASP A 23 -54.74 20.84 15.94
C ASP A 23 -54.80 22.28 16.48
N VAL A 24 -53.83 22.65 17.31
CA VAL A 24 -53.74 23.96 17.97
C VAL A 24 -53.10 25.01 17.06
N LEU A 25 -52.07 24.62 16.31
CA LEU A 25 -51.25 25.49 15.49
C LEU A 25 -52.10 26.23 14.45
N LYS A 26 -52.98 25.49 13.74
CA LYS A 26 -53.98 25.98 12.77
C LYS A 26 -54.85 27.14 13.27
N GLY A 27 -55.03 27.29 14.59
CA GLY A 27 -55.77 28.41 15.17
C GLY A 27 -55.10 29.78 14.96
N LYS A 28 -53.86 29.84 14.45
CA LYS A 28 -53.05 31.06 14.26
C LYS A 28 -53.07 31.94 15.51
N HIS A 29 -53.03 31.32 16.70
CA HIS A 29 -53.13 32.01 17.99
C HIS A 29 -51.85 32.77 18.37
N VAL A 30 -50.71 32.23 17.94
CA VAL A 30 -49.37 32.82 18.06
C VAL A 30 -48.62 32.47 16.78
N ILE A 31 -47.82 33.40 16.25
CA ILE A 31 -47.02 33.20 15.03
C ILE A 31 -45.55 33.48 15.31
N LEU A 32 -44.67 32.68 14.68
CA LEU A 32 -43.22 32.84 14.69
C LEU A 32 -42.72 32.95 13.24
N THR A 33 -42.12 34.08 12.88
CA THR A 33 -41.62 34.33 11.52
C THR A 33 -40.11 34.10 11.38
N GLY A 34 -39.36 34.24 12.48
CA GLY A 34 -37.91 34.42 12.48
C GLY A 34 -37.46 35.87 12.68
N GLY A 35 -38.40 36.81 12.73
CA GLY A 35 -38.13 38.21 13.10
C GLY A 35 -37.51 38.33 14.50
N ARG A 36 -36.61 39.30 14.65
CA ARG A 36 -35.85 39.57 15.88
C ARG A 36 -35.81 41.06 16.19
N THR A 37 -35.56 41.43 17.44
CA THR A 37 -35.20 42.81 17.78
C THR A 37 -33.74 43.11 17.40
N CYS A 38 -33.29 44.36 17.55
CA CYS A 38 -31.90 44.73 17.22
C CYS A 38 -30.86 44.06 18.15
N GLU A 39 -31.27 43.68 19.36
CA GLU A 39 -30.51 42.89 20.32
C GLU A 39 -30.51 41.38 20.02
N GLY A 40 -31.26 40.93 19.01
CA GLY A 40 -31.29 39.55 18.53
C GLY A 40 -32.41 38.66 19.10
N TYR A 41 -33.20 39.16 20.05
CA TYR A 41 -34.28 38.41 20.72
C TYR A 41 -35.36 37.94 19.71
N PRO A 42 -35.75 36.65 19.70
CA PRO A 42 -36.83 36.17 18.84
C PRO A 42 -38.17 36.84 19.14
N VAL A 43 -38.87 37.28 18.08
CA VAL A 43 -40.19 37.92 18.18
C VAL A 43 -41.31 36.90 17.94
N LEU A 44 -42.21 36.79 18.92
CA LEU A 44 -43.46 36.04 18.82
C LEU A 44 -44.63 37.02 18.76
N THR A 45 -45.50 36.88 17.76
CA THR A 45 -46.68 37.75 17.60
C THR A 45 -47.96 36.99 17.97
N PHE A 46 -48.81 37.61 18.77
CA PHE A 46 -50.15 37.15 19.13
C PHE A 46 -51.14 37.98 18.30
N PRO A 47 -51.52 37.54 17.09
CA PRO A 47 -52.36 38.33 16.19
C PRO A 47 -53.79 38.50 16.73
N ASP A 48 -54.50 39.47 16.18
CA ASP A 48 -55.90 39.75 16.49
C ASP A 48 -56.82 38.78 15.72
N SER A 49 -56.86 37.52 16.15
CA SER A 49 -57.63 36.43 15.51
C SER A 49 -58.99 36.15 16.15
N GLY A 50 -59.37 36.83 17.23
CA GLY A 50 -60.63 36.67 17.97
C GLY A 50 -60.81 35.34 18.73
N ALA A 51 -60.24 34.24 18.23
CA ALA A 51 -60.35 32.89 18.76
C ALA A 51 -59.37 32.57 19.91
N PHE A 52 -58.47 33.50 20.29
CA PHE A 52 -57.50 33.26 21.36
C PHE A 52 -58.17 32.97 22.72
N CYS A 53 -59.33 33.56 22.99
CA CYS A 53 -60.06 33.35 24.26
C CYS A 53 -60.65 31.94 24.41
N SER A 54 -60.81 31.18 23.32
CA SER A 54 -61.27 29.77 23.36
C SER A 54 -60.13 28.75 23.47
N LEU A 55 -58.87 29.19 23.41
CA LEU A 55 -57.71 28.30 23.57
C LEU A 55 -57.61 27.81 25.02
N SER A 56 -57.54 26.49 25.22
CA SER A 56 -57.38 25.92 26.57
C SER A 56 -56.02 26.27 27.19
N ASP A 57 -55.85 26.06 28.50
CA ASP A 57 -54.54 26.27 29.13
C ASP A 57 -53.52 25.21 28.72
N GLU A 58 -53.98 23.98 28.44
CA GLU A 58 -53.11 22.88 28.00
C GLU A 58 -52.65 23.06 26.55
N ASP A 59 -53.57 23.41 25.66
CA ASP A 59 -53.25 23.69 24.25
C ASP A 59 -52.35 24.92 24.12
N TYR A 60 -52.54 25.92 25.00
CA TYR A 60 -51.60 27.04 25.10
C TYR A 60 -50.19 26.58 25.51
N ARG A 61 -50.06 25.72 26.54
CA ARG A 61 -48.75 25.16 26.93
C ARG A 61 -48.09 24.40 25.78
N ARG A 62 -48.81 23.45 25.16
CA ARG A 62 -48.34 22.66 24.00
C ARG A 62 -47.86 23.57 22.86
N LEU A 63 -48.68 24.55 22.47
CA LEU A 63 -48.34 25.52 21.42
C LEU A 63 -47.10 26.34 21.77
N MET A 64 -46.99 26.84 23.00
CA MET A 64 -45.86 27.67 23.41
C MET A 64 -44.57 26.86 23.56
N GLN A 65 -44.63 25.66 24.14
CA GLN A 65 -43.50 24.73 24.21
C GLN A 65 -42.94 24.48 22.80
N TYR A 66 -43.81 24.13 21.85
CA TYR A 66 -43.43 23.95 20.46
C TYR A 66 -42.82 25.22 19.82
N LEU A 67 -43.52 26.36 19.86
CA LEU A 67 -43.05 27.58 19.19
C LEU A 67 -41.74 28.13 19.79
N THR A 68 -41.51 27.96 21.10
CA THR A 68 -40.26 28.38 21.73
C THR A 68 -39.09 27.42 21.48
N SER A 69 -39.34 26.17 21.05
CA SER A 69 -38.28 25.23 20.63
C SER A 69 -37.89 25.31 19.15
N VAL A 70 -38.54 26.17 18.34
CA VAL A 70 -38.21 26.35 16.91
C VAL A 70 -36.97 27.24 16.66
N PRO A 71 -36.73 28.35 17.40
CA PRO A 71 -35.45 29.08 17.36
C PRO A 71 -34.27 28.20 17.81
N LEU A 72 -33.03 28.66 17.58
CA LEU A 72 -31.87 27.94 18.11
C LEU A 72 -31.87 28.02 19.65
N PRO A 73 -31.35 27.01 20.38
CA PRO A 73 -31.29 27.04 21.85
C PRO A 73 -30.61 28.31 22.38
N GLN A 74 -29.46 28.68 21.81
CA GLN A 74 -28.75 29.93 22.09
C GLN A 74 -29.58 31.21 21.89
N ASP A 75 -30.58 31.19 21.01
CA ASP A 75 -31.48 32.34 20.78
C ASP A 75 -32.64 32.36 21.79
N ALA A 76 -33.15 31.17 22.16
CA ALA A 76 -34.22 31.02 23.14
C ALA A 76 -33.72 31.33 24.57
N GLU A 77 -32.46 31.03 24.87
CA GLU A 77 -31.77 31.39 26.12
C GLU A 77 -31.66 32.91 26.33
N LEU A 78 -31.51 33.69 25.25
CA LEU A 78 -31.54 35.16 25.32
C LEU A 78 -32.93 35.70 25.70
N GLY A 79 -33.98 34.90 25.56
CA GLY A 79 -35.35 35.28 25.86
C GLY A 79 -36.08 35.95 24.69
N PHE A 80 -37.41 36.00 24.83
CA PHE A 80 -38.34 36.33 23.77
C PHE A 80 -38.92 37.74 23.93
N VAL A 81 -39.25 38.35 22.79
CA VAL A 81 -40.06 39.57 22.72
C VAL A 81 -41.43 39.23 22.16
N LEU A 82 -42.48 39.64 22.88
CA LEU A 82 -43.86 39.28 22.53
C LEU A 82 -44.61 40.51 22.04
N VAL A 83 -45.25 40.43 20.87
CA VAL A 83 -46.11 41.50 20.33
C VAL A 83 -47.57 41.03 20.38
N VAL A 84 -48.39 41.67 21.19
CA VAL A 84 -49.82 41.36 21.36
C VAL A 84 -50.66 42.40 20.64
N ASP A 85 -51.25 42.01 19.50
CA ASP A 85 -52.12 42.88 18.74
C ASP A 85 -53.59 42.65 19.10
N ARG A 86 -54.24 43.66 19.69
CA ARG A 86 -55.66 43.63 20.06
C ARG A 86 -56.37 44.91 19.62
N ARG A 87 -55.91 45.56 18.54
CA ARG A 87 -56.47 46.83 18.03
C ARG A 87 -57.96 46.75 17.67
N LYS A 88 -58.47 45.56 17.32
CA LYS A 88 -59.85 45.28 16.88
C LYS A 88 -60.66 44.48 17.93
N ASP A 89 -60.06 44.13 19.07
CA ASP A 89 -60.67 43.31 20.13
C ASP A 89 -61.06 44.16 21.37
N LYS A 90 -61.43 43.51 22.48
CA LYS A 90 -61.84 44.11 23.76
C LYS A 90 -60.72 44.05 24.80
N TRP A 91 -60.75 44.95 25.78
CA TRP A 91 -59.76 44.99 26.86
C TRP A 91 -59.65 43.69 27.68
N ASN A 92 -60.74 42.93 27.82
CA ASN A 92 -60.72 41.62 28.46
C ASN A 92 -59.84 40.60 27.70
N SER A 93 -59.74 40.69 26.36
CA SER A 93 -58.86 39.83 25.56
C SER A 93 -57.39 40.12 25.87
N VAL A 94 -57.01 41.41 26.00
CA VAL A 94 -55.67 41.81 26.47
C VAL A 94 -55.36 41.18 27.82
N LYS A 95 -56.28 41.26 28.80
CA LYS A 95 -56.11 40.63 30.12
C LYS A 95 -55.93 39.12 30.01
N THR A 96 -56.77 38.42 29.24
CA THR A 96 -56.69 36.96 29.05
C THR A 96 -55.35 36.53 28.46
N VAL A 97 -54.83 37.25 27.46
CA VAL A 97 -53.52 36.97 26.84
C VAL A 97 -52.39 37.12 27.86
N LEU A 98 -52.34 38.25 28.58
CA LEU A 98 -51.27 38.52 29.55
C LEU A 98 -51.28 37.55 30.73
N LEU A 99 -52.45 37.12 31.20
CA LEU A 99 -52.57 36.09 32.23
C LEU A 99 -52.04 34.72 31.75
N LYS A 100 -52.39 34.28 30.53
CA LYS A 100 -51.84 33.04 29.96
C LYS A 100 -50.33 33.10 29.77
N ILE A 101 -49.81 34.21 29.24
CA ILE A 101 -48.35 34.45 29.13
C ILE A 101 -47.70 34.36 30.51
N SER A 102 -48.23 35.05 31.52
CA SER A 102 -47.62 35.07 32.85
C SER A 102 -47.73 33.76 33.63
N GLY A 103 -48.72 32.92 33.34
CA GLY A 103 -48.93 31.64 34.00
C GLY A 103 -48.18 30.48 33.34
N TYR A 104 -47.97 30.51 32.02
CA TYR A 104 -47.63 29.32 31.25
C TYR A 104 -46.57 29.50 30.14
N PHE A 105 -46.02 30.71 29.94
CA PHE A 105 -44.96 30.88 28.95
C PHE A 105 -43.67 30.15 29.40
N PRO A 106 -43.06 29.29 28.56
CA PRO A 106 -42.02 28.35 29.00
C PRO A 106 -40.59 28.91 29.02
N GLY A 107 -40.36 30.12 28.49
CA GLY A 107 -39.04 30.74 28.38
C GLY A 107 -38.90 32.09 29.09
N VAL A 108 -37.73 32.71 28.97
CA VAL A 108 -37.50 34.08 29.44
C VAL A 108 -38.25 35.06 28.54
N ILE A 109 -38.94 36.05 29.13
CA ILE A 109 -39.60 37.15 28.40
C ILE A 109 -38.84 38.44 28.69
N GLN A 110 -38.30 39.07 27.64
CA GLN A 110 -37.59 40.34 27.75
C GLN A 110 -38.57 41.51 27.86
N VAL A 111 -39.54 41.57 26.94
CA VAL A 111 -40.59 42.58 26.93
C VAL A 111 -41.82 42.10 26.17
N VAL A 112 -42.99 42.51 26.65
CA VAL A 112 -44.27 42.37 25.96
C VAL A 112 -44.74 43.75 25.48
N PHE A 113 -44.95 43.89 24.18
CA PHE A 113 -45.58 45.05 23.56
C PHE A 113 -47.07 44.77 23.35
N VAL A 114 -47.94 45.72 23.67
CA VAL A 114 -49.40 45.58 23.49
C VAL A 114 -49.93 46.72 22.64
N LEU A 115 -50.41 46.39 21.43
CA LEU A 115 -51.20 47.29 20.60
C LEU A 115 -52.66 47.22 21.06
N LYS A 116 -53.10 48.24 21.79
CA LYS A 116 -54.39 48.22 22.50
C LYS A 116 -55.61 48.54 21.59
N PRO A 117 -56.83 48.10 21.99
CA PRO A 117 -58.08 48.49 21.34
C PRO A 117 -58.24 50.01 21.15
N VAL A 118 -58.73 50.42 19.99
CA VAL A 118 -59.04 51.82 19.69
C VAL A 118 -60.34 52.25 20.40
N GLY A 119 -60.35 53.44 21.01
CA GLY A 119 -61.57 54.05 21.57
C GLY A 119 -61.82 53.86 23.08
N PHE A 120 -60.90 53.23 23.83
CA PHE A 120 -61.03 53.11 25.29
C PHE A 120 -60.57 54.39 26.01
N LEU A 121 -61.36 54.89 26.97
CA LEU A 121 -61.08 56.14 27.70
C LEU A 121 -59.75 56.08 28.48
N GLN A 122 -58.83 57.00 28.22
CA GLN A 122 -57.54 57.10 28.94
C GLN A 122 -57.69 57.18 30.47
N LYS A 123 -58.79 57.74 31.00
CA LYS A 123 -59.06 57.76 32.45
C LYS A 123 -59.28 56.35 33.04
N ALA A 124 -60.03 55.49 32.35
CA ALA A 124 -60.22 54.11 32.80
C ALA A 124 -58.90 53.31 32.72
N LEU A 125 -58.07 53.62 31.72
CA LEU A 125 -56.71 53.08 31.65
C LEU A 125 -55.87 53.50 32.85
N SER A 126 -55.89 54.75 33.35
CA SER A 126 -55.00 55.12 34.47
C SER A 126 -55.27 54.38 35.78
N GLU A 127 -56.52 54.02 36.08
CA GLU A 127 -56.89 53.31 37.32
C GLU A 127 -56.73 51.79 37.18
N VAL A 128 -57.12 51.21 36.04
CA VAL A 128 -56.93 49.78 35.77
C VAL A 128 -55.46 49.46 35.50
N SER A 129 -54.73 50.34 34.81
CA SER A 129 -53.29 50.19 34.53
C SER A 129 -52.45 50.15 35.80
N ASN A 130 -52.65 51.10 36.73
CA ASN A 130 -51.84 51.14 37.94
C ASN A 130 -52.15 50.01 38.93
N LYS A 131 -53.35 49.41 38.92
CA LYS A 131 -53.71 48.28 39.80
C LYS A 131 -53.40 46.90 39.22
N LEU A 132 -53.59 46.66 37.92
CA LEU A 132 -53.31 45.33 37.34
C LEU A 132 -51.81 45.11 37.06
N PHE A 133 -51.09 46.16 36.62
CA PHE A 133 -49.87 45.94 35.83
C PHE A 133 -48.56 46.24 36.56
N LYS A 134 -48.59 46.68 37.81
CA LYS A 134 -47.38 46.90 38.63
C LYS A 134 -47.01 45.73 39.53
N GLU A 135 -47.92 44.80 39.80
CA GLU A 135 -47.72 43.71 40.78
C GLU A 135 -48.07 42.30 40.26
N GLU A 136 -48.89 42.14 39.20
CA GLU A 136 -49.30 40.80 38.72
C GLU A 136 -48.30 40.10 37.77
N PHE A 137 -47.44 40.84 37.06
CA PHE A 137 -46.66 40.30 35.92
C PHE A 137 -45.14 40.31 36.15
N LYS A 138 -44.47 39.18 35.83
CA LYS A 138 -43.02 38.98 36.01
C LYS A 138 -42.15 39.49 34.83
N PHE A 139 -42.72 40.23 33.89
CA PHE A 139 -42.05 40.69 32.67
C PHE A 139 -42.29 42.18 32.42
N ARG A 140 -41.37 42.83 31.68
CA ARG A 140 -41.55 44.23 31.26
C ARG A 140 -42.70 44.32 30.26
N LEU A 141 -43.57 45.31 30.44
CA LEU A 141 -44.75 45.53 29.61
C LEU A 141 -44.75 46.97 29.06
N VAL A 142 -45.00 47.10 27.75
CA VAL A 142 -45.08 48.38 27.03
C VAL A 142 -46.41 48.46 26.29
N MET A 143 -47.10 49.58 26.43
CA MET A 143 -48.41 49.84 25.80
C MET A 143 -48.22 50.77 24.61
N CYS A 144 -48.47 50.28 23.40
CA CYS A 144 -48.37 51.05 22.16
C CYS A 144 -49.76 51.58 21.75
N ASN A 145 -49.86 52.87 21.46
CA ASN A 145 -51.08 53.54 20.99
C ASN A 145 -51.34 53.28 19.50
N ASN A 146 -50.29 53.14 18.71
CA ASN A 146 -50.31 52.93 17.26
C ASN A 146 -49.12 52.04 16.83
N LEU A 147 -48.95 51.81 15.53
CA LEU A 147 -47.82 51.03 15.01
C LEU A 147 -46.48 51.79 15.06
N GLU A 148 -46.51 53.12 14.95
CA GLU A 148 -45.29 53.96 14.99
C GLU A 148 -44.55 53.77 16.33
N GLU A 149 -45.28 53.80 17.45
CA GLU A 149 -44.74 53.49 18.79
C GLU A 149 -44.22 52.05 18.95
N LEU A 150 -44.63 51.10 18.10
CA LEU A 150 -44.03 49.75 18.08
C LEU A 150 -42.74 49.74 17.24
N HIS A 151 -42.73 50.48 16.12
CA HIS A 151 -41.59 50.60 15.20
C HIS A 151 -40.39 51.34 15.81
N GLU A 152 -40.60 52.12 16.88
CA GLU A 152 -39.50 52.66 17.72
C GLU A 152 -38.68 51.57 18.42
N TYR A 153 -39.25 50.38 18.66
CA TYR A 153 -38.58 49.27 19.37
C TYR A 153 -38.24 48.08 18.48
N ILE A 154 -39.02 47.82 17.43
CA ILE A 154 -38.82 46.67 16.53
C ILE A 154 -38.81 47.16 15.08
N ASP A 155 -37.70 46.92 14.39
CA ASP A 155 -37.53 47.24 12.97
C ASP A 155 -38.69 46.65 12.14
N PRO A 156 -39.37 47.44 11.27
CA PRO A 156 -40.47 46.94 10.45
C PRO A 156 -40.09 45.75 9.55
N GLY A 157 -38.83 45.64 9.14
CA GLY A 157 -38.28 44.48 8.43
C GLY A 157 -38.22 43.19 9.24
N GLN A 158 -38.60 43.21 10.52
CA GLN A 158 -38.68 42.09 11.44
C GLN A 158 -40.13 41.75 11.87
N LEU A 159 -41.12 42.48 11.36
CA LEU A 159 -42.54 42.32 11.65
C LEU A 159 -43.34 41.88 10.41
N THR A 160 -44.54 41.33 10.61
CA THR A 160 -45.46 40.98 9.52
C THR A 160 -46.21 42.19 8.97
N GLU A 161 -46.76 42.06 7.76
CA GLU A 161 -47.55 43.10 7.08
C GLU A 161 -48.73 43.62 7.93
N ASP A 162 -49.40 42.75 8.71
CA ASP A 162 -50.47 43.11 9.66
C ASP A 162 -50.02 44.16 10.71
N LEU A 163 -48.73 44.16 11.04
CA LEU A 163 -48.06 45.08 11.98
C LEU A 163 -47.32 46.22 11.27
N GLY A 164 -47.60 46.45 9.98
CA GLY A 164 -46.90 47.44 9.14
C GLY A 164 -45.46 47.07 8.82
N GLY A 165 -45.11 45.78 8.94
CA GLY A 165 -43.78 45.25 8.64
C GLY A 165 -43.63 44.71 7.21
N LEU A 166 -42.44 44.17 6.92
CA LEU A 166 -42.04 43.72 5.58
C LEU A 166 -41.97 42.19 5.43
N ILE A 167 -42.32 41.41 6.45
CA ILE A 167 -42.35 39.95 6.37
C ILE A 167 -43.71 39.48 5.82
N PRO A 168 -43.76 38.91 4.60
CA PRO A 168 -44.97 38.23 4.13
C PRO A 168 -45.19 36.95 4.93
N TYR A 169 -46.41 36.74 5.44
CA TYR A 169 -46.72 35.59 6.30
C TYR A 169 -48.03 34.90 5.89
N ASP A 170 -47.87 33.72 5.29
CA ASP A 170 -48.93 32.73 5.10
C ASP A 170 -48.77 31.62 6.15
N HIS A 171 -49.82 31.37 6.93
CA HIS A 171 -49.77 30.46 8.07
C HIS A 171 -49.79 28.99 7.66
N GLU A 172 -50.62 28.60 6.68
CA GLU A 172 -50.68 27.23 6.19
C GLU A 172 -49.36 26.87 5.50
N ARG A 173 -48.87 27.76 4.63
CA ARG A 173 -47.56 27.60 3.98
C ARG A 173 -46.43 27.52 5.01
N TRP A 174 -46.47 28.31 6.08
CA TRP A 174 -45.45 28.23 7.13
C TRP A 174 -45.49 26.87 7.85
N MET A 175 -46.67 26.31 8.14
CA MET A 175 -46.81 24.97 8.71
C MET A 175 -46.31 23.87 7.76
N GLU A 176 -46.66 23.93 6.47
CA GLU A 176 -46.17 23.01 5.44
C GLU A 176 -44.63 23.03 5.33
N GLN A 177 -44.06 24.22 5.20
CA GLN A 177 -42.61 24.42 5.19
C GLN A 177 -41.97 23.88 6.47
N ARG A 178 -42.56 24.15 7.63
CA ARG A 178 -42.02 23.72 8.93
C ARG A 178 -42.04 22.19 9.08
N MET A 179 -43.12 21.52 8.64
CA MET A 179 -43.16 20.05 8.55
C MET A 179 -42.05 19.50 7.66
N ALA A 180 -41.81 20.11 6.49
CA ALA A 180 -40.75 19.67 5.59
C ALA A 180 -39.34 19.85 6.20
N VAL A 181 -39.10 20.94 6.94
CA VAL A 181 -37.86 21.15 7.70
C VAL A 181 -37.68 20.11 8.81
N GLU A 182 -38.74 19.75 9.53
CA GLU A 182 -38.70 18.71 10.57
C GLU A 182 -38.42 17.32 9.99
N MET A 183 -39.09 16.95 8.89
CA MET A 183 -38.82 15.70 8.17
C MET A 183 -37.36 15.64 7.69
N PHE A 184 -36.85 16.70 7.07
CA PHE A 184 -35.44 16.77 6.62
C PHE A 184 -34.46 16.73 7.81
N THR A 185 -34.81 17.34 8.95
CA THR A 185 -34.02 17.23 10.19
C THR A 185 -33.95 15.78 10.69
N GLY A 186 -35.04 15.01 10.58
CA GLY A 186 -35.07 13.58 10.89
C GLY A 186 -34.16 12.77 9.99
N SER A 187 -34.37 12.86 8.66
CA SER A 187 -33.54 12.12 7.69
C SER A 187 -32.06 12.49 7.73
N LEU A 188 -31.72 13.75 8.01
CA LEU A 188 -30.32 14.13 8.19
C LEU A 188 -29.69 13.45 9.41
N LYS A 189 -30.41 13.36 10.54
CA LYS A 189 -29.92 12.64 11.73
C LYS A 189 -29.64 11.17 11.40
N GLU A 190 -30.58 10.50 10.73
CA GLU A 190 -30.44 9.10 10.30
C GLU A 190 -29.17 8.89 9.45
N VAL A 191 -28.98 9.68 8.39
CA VAL A 191 -27.79 9.58 7.52
C VAL A 191 -26.50 9.88 8.29
N THR A 192 -26.47 10.92 9.14
CA THR A 192 -25.27 11.24 9.94
C THR A 192 -24.94 10.15 10.97
N GLU A 193 -25.95 9.44 11.47
CA GLU A 193 -25.76 8.33 12.42
C GLU A 193 -25.20 7.09 11.70
N CYS A 194 -25.73 6.74 10.52
CA CYS A 194 -25.15 5.69 9.67
C CYS A 194 -23.67 5.96 9.34
N VAL A 195 -23.32 7.21 9.02
CA VAL A 195 -21.93 7.65 8.79
C VAL A 195 -21.09 7.53 10.06
N ARG A 196 -21.62 7.89 11.23
CA ARG A 196 -20.94 7.76 12.53
C ARG A 196 -20.64 6.29 12.87
N GLU A 197 -21.62 5.41 12.70
CA GLU A 197 -21.48 3.97 12.95
C GLU A 197 -20.53 3.29 11.97
N ALA A 198 -20.59 3.64 10.68
CA ALA A 198 -19.64 3.16 9.69
C ALA A 198 -18.21 3.64 10.00
N THR A 199 -18.03 4.93 10.31
CA THR A 199 -16.73 5.49 10.71
C THR A 199 -16.13 4.76 11.91
N GLN A 200 -16.95 4.40 12.90
CA GLN A 200 -16.49 3.63 14.06
C GLN A 200 -16.07 2.19 13.67
N ARG A 201 -16.89 1.47 12.88
CA ARG A 201 -16.52 0.13 12.38
C ARG A 201 -15.24 0.12 11.54
N LEU A 202 -15.04 1.16 10.71
CA LEU A 202 -13.82 1.33 9.91
C LEU A 202 -12.61 1.63 10.80
N ARG A 203 -12.77 2.46 11.84
CA ARG A 203 -11.71 2.76 12.81
C ARG A 203 -11.25 1.51 13.56
N ASP A 204 -12.19 0.69 14.00
CA ASP A 204 -11.96 -0.54 14.77
C ASP A 204 -11.52 -1.73 13.89
N THR A 205 -11.31 -1.52 12.59
CA THR A 205 -10.83 -2.54 11.66
C THR A 205 -9.34 -2.87 11.91
N GLU A 206 -9.08 -4.14 12.24
CA GLU A 206 -7.74 -4.72 12.27
C GLU A 206 -7.20 -4.95 10.85
N LEU A 207 -5.87 -4.85 10.69
CA LEU A 207 -5.21 -5.04 9.38
C LEU A 207 -5.03 -6.54 9.07
N PRO A 208 -5.47 -7.04 7.89
CA PRO A 208 -5.30 -8.45 7.53
C PRO A 208 -3.84 -8.86 7.31
N ASN A 209 -3.58 -10.16 7.42
CA ASN A 209 -2.23 -10.71 7.33
C ASN A 209 -1.85 -11.31 5.96
N ASP A 210 -2.72 -11.23 4.97
CA ASP A 210 -2.49 -11.71 3.61
C ASP A 210 -3.06 -10.76 2.52
N VAL A 211 -2.61 -10.94 1.28
CA VAL A 211 -2.97 -10.10 0.12
C VAL A 211 -4.47 -10.22 -0.22
N GLY A 212 -5.02 -11.44 -0.20
CA GLY A 212 -6.41 -11.70 -0.60
C GLY A 212 -7.41 -11.01 0.34
N SER A 213 -7.29 -11.29 1.64
CA SER A 213 -8.12 -10.66 2.68
C SER A 213 -8.00 -9.14 2.67
N THR A 214 -6.80 -8.59 2.41
CA THR A 214 -6.60 -7.13 2.34
C THR A 214 -7.31 -6.51 1.12
N VAL A 215 -7.26 -7.15 -0.05
CA VAL A 215 -7.98 -6.70 -1.25
C VAL A 215 -9.50 -6.79 -1.06
N GLU A 216 -10.00 -7.88 -0.48
CA GLU A 216 -11.42 -8.06 -0.20
C GLU A 216 -11.94 -7.02 0.79
N LEU A 217 -11.18 -6.74 1.85
CA LEU A 217 -11.49 -5.71 2.84
C LEU A 217 -11.53 -4.31 2.23
N LEU A 218 -10.51 -3.94 1.44
CA LEU A 218 -10.43 -2.67 0.74
C LEU A 218 -11.66 -2.48 -0.19
N ARG A 219 -12.02 -3.52 -0.94
CA ARG A 219 -13.20 -3.51 -1.83
C ARG A 219 -14.51 -3.39 -1.05
N ALA A 220 -14.68 -4.15 0.02
CA ALA A 220 -15.90 -4.16 0.82
C ALA A 220 -16.12 -2.80 1.53
N GLN A 221 -15.08 -2.25 2.14
CA GLN A 221 -15.14 -0.97 2.84
C GLN A 221 -15.24 0.21 1.87
N GLY A 222 -14.59 0.14 0.70
CA GLY A 222 -14.76 1.13 -0.37
C GLY A 222 -16.19 1.17 -0.93
N GLY A 223 -16.86 0.02 -1.01
CA GLY A 223 -18.28 -0.05 -1.34
C GLY A 223 -19.17 0.64 -0.30
N GLN A 224 -18.95 0.35 1.00
CA GLN A 224 -19.70 0.98 2.10
C GLN A 224 -19.48 2.50 2.16
N TYR A 225 -18.26 2.98 1.91
CA TYR A 225 -17.97 4.40 1.78
C TYR A 225 -18.76 5.02 0.62
N GLN A 226 -18.76 4.39 -0.56
CA GLN A 226 -19.42 4.92 -1.75
C GLN A 226 -20.96 4.99 -1.61
N GLU A 227 -21.57 4.00 -0.95
CA GLU A 227 -23.00 3.96 -0.63
C GLU A 227 -23.38 5.13 0.29
N LEU A 228 -22.69 5.29 1.42
CA LEU A 228 -22.95 6.39 2.36
C LEU A 228 -22.61 7.77 1.77
N LYS A 229 -21.63 7.85 0.87
CA LYS A 229 -21.31 9.06 0.11
C LYS A 229 -22.46 9.45 -0.82
N GLU A 230 -23.10 8.48 -1.47
CA GLU A 230 -24.29 8.71 -2.29
C GLU A 230 -25.49 9.16 -1.44
N ASP A 231 -25.72 8.57 -0.26
CA ASP A 231 -26.75 9.01 0.69
C ASP A 231 -26.56 10.47 1.15
N LEU A 232 -25.32 10.85 1.50
CA LEU A 232 -24.96 12.22 1.86
C LEU A 232 -25.22 13.20 0.71
N LEU A 233 -24.86 12.83 -0.53
CA LEU A 233 -25.11 13.63 -1.72
C LEU A 233 -26.60 13.75 -2.04
N ASN A 234 -27.39 12.70 -1.85
CA ASN A 234 -28.84 12.69 -2.02
C ASN A 234 -29.54 13.56 -0.96
N ALA A 235 -29.12 13.46 0.30
CA ALA A 235 -29.57 14.35 1.37
C ALA A 235 -29.22 15.83 1.06
N SER A 236 -28.06 16.08 0.44
CA SER A 236 -27.63 17.44 0.06
C SER A 236 -28.52 18.00 -1.05
N GLN A 237 -28.81 17.20 -2.08
CA GLN A 237 -29.74 17.59 -3.15
C GLN A 237 -31.15 17.88 -2.61
N HIS A 238 -31.68 17.04 -1.72
CA HIS A 238 -32.95 17.27 -1.03
C HIS A 238 -32.91 18.59 -0.23
N GLY A 239 -31.89 18.81 0.60
CA GLY A 239 -31.76 20.04 1.39
C GLY A 239 -31.71 21.30 0.52
N HIS A 240 -31.03 21.26 -0.63
CA HIS A 240 -31.00 22.37 -1.59
C HIS A 240 -32.36 22.58 -2.29
N GLN A 241 -33.11 21.52 -2.59
CA GLN A 241 -34.47 21.63 -3.12
C GLN A 241 -35.41 22.24 -2.07
N LEU A 242 -35.35 21.77 -0.83
CA LEU A 242 -36.11 22.30 0.29
C LEU A 242 -35.80 23.79 0.52
N LEU A 243 -34.51 24.18 0.46
CA LEU A 243 -34.07 25.58 0.58
C LEU A 243 -34.73 26.49 -0.47
N ARG A 244 -34.92 25.99 -1.70
CA ARG A 244 -35.61 26.70 -2.78
C ARG A 244 -37.12 26.83 -2.53
N CYS A 245 -37.74 25.89 -1.81
CA CYS A 245 -39.15 25.90 -1.44
C CYS A 245 -39.46 26.79 -0.21
N VAL A 246 -38.53 26.84 0.77
CA VAL A 246 -38.69 27.69 1.97
C VAL A 246 -38.35 29.16 1.71
N ARG A 247 -37.41 29.46 0.80
CA ARG A 247 -37.10 30.84 0.42
C ARG A 247 -38.28 31.51 -0.31
N PRO A 248 -38.56 32.81 -0.04
CA PRO A 248 -39.49 33.59 -0.84
C PRO A 248 -39.04 33.65 -2.32
N PRO A 249 -39.98 33.75 -3.29
CA PRO A 249 -39.62 34.04 -4.66
C PRO A 249 -38.87 35.38 -4.74
N SER A 250 -37.74 35.42 -5.45
CA SER A 250 -37.04 36.70 -5.68
C SER A 250 -37.97 37.64 -6.45
N PRO A 251 -38.07 38.93 -6.05
CA PRO A 251 -38.74 39.93 -6.87
C PRO A 251 -38.07 40.02 -8.25
N ALA A 252 -38.86 40.43 -9.25
CA ALA A 252 -38.41 40.55 -10.63
C ALA A 252 -37.30 41.61 -10.74
N PRO A 253 -36.43 41.54 -11.77
CA PRO A 253 -35.36 42.54 -11.94
C PRO A 253 -35.85 43.98 -12.09
N ALA A 254 -37.11 44.21 -12.49
CA ALA A 254 -37.73 45.53 -12.53
C ALA A 254 -37.97 46.13 -11.12
N ASP A 255 -38.41 45.33 -10.16
CA ASP A 255 -38.73 45.79 -8.79
C ASP A 255 -37.46 46.08 -7.97
N ARG A 256 -36.31 45.51 -8.36
CA ARG A 256 -35.00 45.81 -7.75
C ARG A 256 -34.55 47.27 -7.94
N ALA A 257 -35.11 47.99 -8.91
CA ALA A 257 -34.76 49.39 -9.17
C ALA A 257 -35.55 50.39 -8.30
N LEU A 258 -36.66 49.96 -7.68
CA LEU A 258 -37.54 50.81 -6.86
C LEU A 258 -37.39 50.56 -5.35
N GLY A 259 -36.78 49.44 -4.95
CA GLY A 259 -36.45 49.15 -3.55
C GLY A 259 -35.10 49.73 -3.12
N ALA A 260 -35.03 50.28 -1.91
CA ALA A 260 -33.75 50.72 -1.34
C ALA A 260 -32.75 49.55 -1.23
N PRO A 261 -31.45 49.77 -1.54
CA PRO A 261 -30.46 48.70 -1.57
C PRO A 261 -30.16 48.16 -0.16
N GLY A 262 -30.80 47.05 0.21
CA GLY A 262 -30.44 46.27 1.40
C GLY A 262 -31.57 45.49 2.10
N SER A 263 -32.83 45.94 2.01
CA SER A 263 -33.89 45.43 2.90
C SER A 263 -34.46 44.05 2.52
N SER A 264 -35.07 43.90 1.34
CA SER A 264 -35.87 42.71 1.00
C SER A 264 -35.07 41.38 0.99
N SER A 265 -33.86 41.37 0.43
CA SER A 265 -33.02 40.17 0.40
C SER A 265 -32.55 39.74 1.80
N ALA A 266 -32.20 40.70 2.66
CA ALA A 266 -31.74 40.42 4.02
C ALA A 266 -32.88 40.01 4.96
N THR A 267 -34.13 40.42 4.67
CA THR A 267 -35.32 39.95 5.38
C THR A 267 -35.70 38.53 4.95
N ALA A 268 -35.64 38.20 3.65
CA ALA A 268 -35.89 36.85 3.14
C ALA A 268 -34.90 35.80 3.68
N GLN A 269 -33.65 36.19 3.92
CA GLN A 269 -32.60 35.34 4.53
C GLN A 269 -32.78 35.14 6.05
N ARG A 270 -33.64 35.91 6.72
CA ARG A 270 -33.86 35.84 8.18
C ARG A 270 -35.12 35.07 8.59
N LEU A 271 -35.83 34.45 7.65
CA LEU A 271 -36.99 33.62 7.97
C LEU A 271 -36.56 32.32 8.66
N VAL A 272 -37.27 31.94 9.73
CA VAL A 272 -36.84 30.85 10.63
C VAL A 272 -36.61 29.51 9.91
N ASN A 273 -37.47 29.17 8.95
CA ASN A 273 -37.33 27.95 8.14
C ASN A 273 -36.16 28.02 7.15
N VAL A 274 -35.81 29.20 6.64
CA VAL A 274 -34.65 29.39 5.73
C VAL A 274 -33.35 29.17 6.50
N CYS A 275 -33.18 29.87 7.63
CA CYS A 275 -31.99 29.72 8.47
C CYS A 275 -31.82 28.28 9.00
N ALA A 276 -32.93 27.60 9.32
CA ALA A 276 -32.89 26.20 9.74
C ALA A 276 -32.34 25.27 8.64
N VAL A 277 -32.80 25.40 7.39
CA VAL A 277 -32.33 24.56 6.28
C VAL A 277 -30.88 24.88 5.90
N GLU A 278 -30.49 26.15 5.91
CA GLU A 278 -29.10 26.56 5.64
C GLU A 278 -28.13 25.96 6.67
N ARG A 279 -28.50 25.97 7.96
CA ARG A 279 -27.72 25.32 9.03
C ARG A 279 -27.66 23.80 8.87
N LEU A 280 -28.76 23.14 8.50
CA LEU A 280 -28.79 21.69 8.27
C LEU A 280 -27.89 21.30 7.08
N LEU A 281 -27.91 22.09 6.00
CA LEU A 281 -26.98 21.93 4.87
C LEU A 281 -25.51 22.13 5.27
N GLN A 282 -25.21 23.10 6.12
CA GLN A 282 -23.85 23.31 6.65
C GLN A 282 -23.39 22.12 7.51
N GLN A 283 -24.28 21.57 8.36
CA GLN A 283 -24.00 20.37 9.15
C GLN A 283 -23.74 19.16 8.27
N LEU A 284 -24.57 18.95 7.24
CA LEU A 284 -24.40 17.88 6.26
C LEU A 284 -23.08 17.99 5.50
N HIS A 285 -22.73 19.17 5.00
CA HIS A 285 -21.46 19.39 4.31
C HIS A 285 -20.25 19.14 5.22
N SER A 286 -20.34 19.52 6.51
CA SER A 286 -19.30 19.22 7.50
C SER A 286 -19.18 17.73 7.80
N ALA A 287 -20.29 16.99 7.83
CA ALA A 287 -20.29 15.54 8.02
C ALA A 287 -19.68 14.82 6.80
N GLU A 288 -20.07 15.24 5.60
CA GLU A 288 -19.53 14.76 4.33
C GLU A 288 -18.01 14.98 4.24
N HIS A 289 -17.52 16.21 4.44
CA HIS A 289 -16.08 16.50 4.41
C HIS A 289 -15.31 15.76 5.50
N GLY A 290 -15.91 15.58 6.69
CA GLY A 290 -15.32 14.79 7.77
C GLY A 290 -15.17 13.31 7.40
N PHE A 291 -16.17 12.74 6.73
CA PHE A 291 -16.16 11.35 6.27
C PHE A 291 -15.16 11.13 5.14
N ASP A 292 -15.10 12.01 4.14
CA ASP A 292 -14.11 11.97 3.05
C ASP A 292 -12.67 12.01 3.59
N ALA A 293 -12.38 12.92 4.53
CA ALA A 293 -11.07 13.07 5.12
C ALA A 293 -10.66 11.84 5.95
N PHE A 294 -11.59 11.29 6.72
CA PHE A 294 -11.38 10.03 7.45
C PHE A 294 -11.14 8.85 6.51
N TRP A 295 -11.99 8.69 5.48
CA TRP A 295 -11.88 7.62 4.50
C TRP A 295 -10.56 7.67 3.76
N SER A 296 -10.12 8.85 3.31
CA SER A 296 -8.83 9.02 2.62
C SER A 296 -7.65 8.51 3.46
N ALA A 297 -7.61 8.85 4.76
CA ALA A 297 -6.57 8.39 5.68
C ALA A 297 -6.65 6.87 5.94
N HIS A 298 -7.86 6.33 6.13
CA HIS A 298 -8.08 4.89 6.37
C HIS A 298 -7.77 4.04 5.13
N GLN A 299 -8.18 4.48 3.95
CA GLN A 299 -7.87 3.85 2.67
C GLN A 299 -6.37 3.86 2.40
N LYS A 300 -5.65 4.95 2.72
CA LYS A 300 -4.18 4.99 2.65
C LYS A 300 -3.55 3.89 3.52
N ARG A 301 -3.97 3.78 4.79
CA ARG A 301 -3.49 2.74 5.72
C ARG A 301 -3.72 1.31 5.20
N LEU A 302 -4.87 1.06 4.57
CA LEU A 302 -5.16 -0.25 3.94
C LEU A 302 -4.31 -0.52 2.70
N ASN A 303 -4.03 0.49 1.88
CA ASN A 303 -3.14 0.35 0.72
C ASN A 303 -1.69 0.08 1.13
N GLU A 304 -1.16 0.81 2.12
CA GLU A 304 0.16 0.54 2.70
C GLU A 304 0.24 -0.89 3.28
N CYS A 305 -0.83 -1.34 3.96
CA CYS A 305 -0.92 -2.74 4.40
C CYS A 305 -0.85 -3.72 3.21
N LEU A 306 -1.56 -3.44 2.12
CA LEU A 306 -1.55 -4.28 0.91
C LEU A 306 -0.17 -4.32 0.22
N GLU A 307 0.52 -3.18 0.15
CA GLU A 307 1.90 -3.09 -0.36
C GLU A 307 2.85 -3.96 0.47
N LEU A 308 2.80 -3.85 1.80
CA LEU A 308 3.56 -4.72 2.70
C LEU A 308 3.22 -6.21 2.49
N ARG A 309 1.94 -6.58 2.38
CA ARG A 309 1.55 -8.00 2.22
C ARG A 309 2.06 -8.58 0.89
N LYS A 310 2.07 -7.80 -0.19
CA LYS A 310 2.64 -8.21 -1.49
C LYS A 310 4.15 -8.38 -1.39
N PHE A 311 4.85 -7.37 -0.87
CA PHE A 311 6.30 -7.41 -0.65
C PHE A 311 6.71 -8.64 0.19
N GLU A 312 5.99 -8.92 1.28
CA GLU A 312 6.25 -10.09 2.13
C GLU A 312 5.84 -11.42 1.51
N GLN A 313 4.96 -11.44 0.52
CA GLN A 313 4.65 -12.64 -0.27
C GLN A 313 5.75 -12.91 -1.31
N GLU A 314 6.07 -11.93 -2.15
CA GLU A 314 7.11 -12.03 -3.18
C GLU A 314 8.48 -12.36 -2.56
N PHE A 315 8.78 -11.80 -1.39
CA PHE A 315 9.98 -12.15 -0.61
C PHE A 315 10.02 -13.64 -0.23
N ARG A 316 8.91 -14.23 0.23
CA ARG A 316 8.86 -15.66 0.62
C ARG A 316 8.94 -16.58 -0.59
N GLU A 317 8.36 -16.19 -1.71
CA GLU A 317 8.46 -16.91 -2.98
C GLU A 317 9.92 -16.92 -3.47
N LEU A 318 10.57 -15.75 -3.53
CA LEU A 318 12.00 -15.64 -3.88
C LEU A 318 12.94 -16.34 -2.89
N GLN A 319 12.66 -16.27 -1.59
CA GLN A 319 13.45 -16.99 -0.58
C GLN A 319 13.40 -18.50 -0.82
N THR A 320 12.24 -19.02 -1.26
CA THR A 320 12.04 -20.43 -1.61
C THR A 320 12.78 -20.79 -2.90
N ASN A 321 12.65 -20.00 -3.95
CA ASN A 321 13.31 -20.22 -5.24
C ASN A 321 14.84 -20.19 -5.10
N MET A 322 15.39 -19.15 -4.45
CA MET A 322 16.83 -19.01 -4.22
C MET A 322 17.39 -20.15 -3.35
N ALA A 323 16.61 -20.67 -2.40
CA ALA A 323 17.00 -21.84 -1.61
C ALA A 323 16.94 -23.17 -2.41
N ALA A 324 16.11 -23.25 -3.46
CA ALA A 324 16.14 -24.35 -4.43
C ALA A 324 17.36 -24.22 -5.36
N ASN A 325 17.57 -23.06 -5.99
CA ASN A 325 18.72 -22.78 -6.85
C ASN A 325 20.06 -23.05 -6.11
N ALA A 326 20.18 -22.63 -4.85
CA ALA A 326 21.37 -22.88 -4.05
C ALA A 326 21.60 -24.37 -3.69
N ARG A 327 20.53 -25.19 -3.67
CA ARG A 327 20.60 -26.64 -3.47
C ARG A 327 20.99 -27.35 -4.76
N ASP A 328 20.33 -27.02 -5.86
CA ASP A 328 20.59 -27.62 -7.17
C ASP A 328 22.06 -27.37 -7.57
N LEU A 329 22.57 -26.15 -7.37
CA LEU A 329 23.98 -25.81 -7.56
C LEU A 329 24.93 -26.61 -6.65
N ALA A 330 24.50 -26.97 -5.44
CA ALA A 330 25.29 -27.77 -4.49
C ALA A 330 25.29 -29.27 -4.83
N ASP A 331 24.23 -29.77 -5.49
CA ASP A 331 24.13 -31.15 -5.98
C ASP A 331 24.89 -31.35 -7.32
N MET A 332 25.06 -30.28 -8.10
CA MET A 332 25.87 -30.23 -9.33
C MET A 332 27.38 -30.34 -9.04
N GLN A 333 27.89 -31.47 -8.54
CA GLN A 333 29.30 -31.65 -8.13
C GLN A 333 30.21 -32.29 -9.19
N ALA A 334 29.67 -32.89 -10.25
CA ALA A 334 30.44 -33.64 -11.25
C ALA A 334 31.47 -32.78 -12.02
N VAL A 335 32.67 -33.29 -12.25
CA VAL A 335 33.77 -32.53 -12.92
C VAL A 335 34.16 -33.04 -14.31
N GLY A 336 33.71 -34.24 -14.70
CA GLY A 336 33.98 -34.86 -16.01
C GLY A 336 35.38 -35.49 -16.13
N ASP A 337 35.45 -36.63 -16.82
CA ASP A 337 36.71 -37.38 -17.04
C ASP A 337 37.41 -37.07 -18.38
N SER A 338 36.77 -36.29 -19.24
CA SER A 338 37.17 -36.02 -20.63
C SER A 338 36.64 -34.67 -21.10
N VAL A 339 37.33 -34.04 -22.08
CA VAL A 339 36.98 -32.68 -22.55
C VAL A 339 35.50 -32.54 -22.94
N SER A 340 34.94 -33.51 -23.67
CA SER A 340 33.53 -33.51 -24.09
C SER A 340 32.53 -33.64 -22.93
N GLN A 341 32.89 -34.33 -21.84
CA GLN A 341 32.06 -34.34 -20.63
C GLN A 341 32.11 -32.99 -19.91
N VAL A 342 33.29 -32.37 -19.80
CA VAL A 342 33.40 -31.05 -19.14
C VAL A 342 32.71 -29.96 -19.95
N ASP A 343 32.84 -29.99 -21.28
CA ASP A 343 32.12 -29.07 -22.17
C ASP A 343 30.58 -29.26 -22.06
N THR A 344 30.09 -30.50 -21.92
CA THR A 344 28.66 -30.78 -21.61
C THR A 344 28.23 -30.22 -20.25
N LEU A 345 29.05 -30.41 -19.20
CA LEU A 345 28.78 -29.90 -17.85
C LEU A 345 28.79 -28.36 -17.81
N LEU A 346 29.67 -27.72 -18.58
CA LEU A 346 29.69 -26.25 -18.74
C LEU A 346 28.41 -25.74 -19.39
N HIS A 347 27.95 -26.38 -20.48
CA HIS A 347 26.66 -26.04 -21.11
C HIS A 347 25.50 -26.13 -20.13
N GLN A 348 25.44 -27.20 -19.32
CA GLN A 348 24.43 -27.36 -18.28
C GLN A 348 24.52 -26.28 -17.19
N MET A 349 25.72 -25.80 -16.83
CA MET A 349 25.86 -24.67 -15.90
C MET A 349 25.44 -23.34 -16.51
N ASP A 350 25.70 -23.11 -17.80
CA ASP A 350 25.23 -21.89 -18.50
C ASP A 350 23.70 -21.87 -18.64
N GLU A 351 23.08 -23.02 -18.93
CA GLU A 351 21.61 -23.17 -18.92
C GLU A 351 21.02 -22.94 -17.53
N PHE A 352 21.59 -23.57 -16.49
CA PHE A 352 21.17 -23.36 -15.10
C PHE A 352 21.34 -21.90 -14.65
N ARG A 353 22.46 -21.28 -15.01
CA ARG A 353 22.72 -19.86 -14.74
C ARG A 353 21.65 -18.96 -15.37
N ALA A 354 21.30 -19.21 -16.64
CA ALA A 354 20.30 -18.40 -17.34
C ALA A 354 18.92 -18.49 -16.66
N LEU A 355 18.55 -19.64 -16.11
CA LEU A 355 17.33 -19.81 -15.32
C LEU A 355 17.42 -19.08 -13.96
N ALA A 356 18.54 -19.21 -13.25
CA ALA A 356 18.72 -18.57 -11.95
C ALA A 356 18.87 -17.04 -12.02
N GLU A 357 19.28 -16.49 -13.16
CA GLU A 357 19.33 -15.03 -13.40
C GLU A 357 17.92 -14.40 -13.33
N GLU A 358 16.86 -15.12 -13.68
CA GLU A 358 15.47 -14.63 -13.56
C GLU A 358 15.07 -14.37 -12.10
N ASP A 359 15.45 -15.26 -11.17
CA ASP A 359 15.21 -15.06 -9.74
C ASP A 359 16.12 -13.96 -9.15
N LEU A 360 17.35 -13.82 -9.65
CA LEU A 360 18.27 -12.75 -9.26
C LEU A 360 17.75 -11.36 -9.68
N GLU A 361 17.24 -11.23 -10.91
CA GLU A 361 16.63 -9.99 -11.40
C GLU A 361 15.38 -9.63 -10.59
N LYS A 362 14.50 -10.59 -10.31
CA LYS A 362 13.31 -10.37 -9.45
C LYS A 362 13.69 -9.97 -8.03
N ALA A 363 14.73 -10.59 -7.45
CA ALA A 363 15.20 -10.24 -6.11
C ALA A 363 15.75 -8.81 -6.05
N GLU A 364 16.46 -8.35 -7.08
CA GLU A 364 16.92 -6.96 -7.18
C GLU A 364 15.76 -5.98 -7.37
N GLN A 365 14.78 -6.31 -8.23
CA GLN A 365 13.57 -5.51 -8.41
C GLN A 365 12.80 -5.37 -7.09
N LEU A 366 12.56 -6.47 -6.38
CA LEU A 366 11.88 -6.45 -5.08
C LEU A 366 12.67 -5.67 -4.03
N ARG A 367 14.01 -5.80 -4.01
CA ARG A 367 14.89 -4.99 -3.15
C ARG A 367 14.74 -3.49 -3.43
N GLN A 368 14.66 -3.11 -4.71
CA GLN A 368 14.45 -1.72 -5.12
C GLN A 368 13.05 -1.21 -4.74
N THR A 369 11.99 -1.99 -4.93
CA THR A 369 10.65 -1.66 -4.42
C THR A 369 10.64 -1.46 -2.91
N GLY A 370 11.32 -2.32 -2.15
CA GLY A 370 11.46 -2.16 -0.70
C GLY A 370 12.19 -0.86 -0.31
N ARG A 371 13.24 -0.47 -1.03
CA ARG A 371 13.92 0.83 -0.85
C ARG A 371 13.00 2.01 -1.14
N GLU A 372 12.17 1.93 -2.17
CA GLU A 372 11.21 2.98 -2.53
C GLU A 372 10.13 3.14 -1.46
N LEU A 373 9.62 2.04 -0.89
CA LEU A 373 8.70 2.07 0.26
C LEU A 373 9.35 2.73 1.49
N ILE A 374 10.62 2.40 1.79
CA ILE A 374 11.37 3.01 2.91
C ILE A 374 11.56 4.52 2.67
N MET A 375 11.99 4.92 1.47
CA MET A 375 12.14 6.34 1.10
C MET A 375 10.81 7.11 1.11
N GLY A 376 9.69 6.42 0.80
CA GLY A 376 8.34 6.96 0.91
C GLY A 376 7.82 7.13 2.35
N GLY A 377 8.58 6.68 3.36
CA GLY A 377 8.17 6.75 4.77
C GLY A 377 7.08 5.73 5.15
N HIS A 378 7.04 4.59 4.48
CA HIS A 378 6.08 3.51 4.73
C HIS A 378 6.13 3.04 6.20
N TYR A 379 4.96 2.85 6.85
CA TYR A 379 4.89 2.64 8.32
C TYR A 379 5.66 1.41 8.85
N ALA A 380 5.99 0.46 7.97
CA ALA A 380 6.61 -0.83 8.31
C ALA A 380 8.10 -0.94 7.93
N VAL A 381 8.87 0.17 7.94
CA VAL A 381 10.33 0.16 7.63
C VAL A 381 11.06 -0.98 8.34
N ASP A 382 10.83 -1.15 9.65
CA ASP A 382 11.47 -2.19 10.49
C ASP A 382 11.21 -3.63 10.01
N SER A 383 10.16 -3.88 9.22
CA SER A 383 9.87 -5.19 8.61
C SER A 383 10.41 -5.32 7.18
N ILE A 384 10.55 -4.21 6.46
CA ILE A 384 10.96 -4.15 5.05
C ILE A 384 12.50 -4.15 4.93
N GLU A 385 13.18 -3.30 5.70
CA GLU A 385 14.64 -3.11 5.61
C GLU A 385 15.43 -4.42 5.82
N PRO A 386 15.15 -5.25 6.85
CA PRO A 386 15.87 -6.51 7.03
C PRO A 386 15.70 -7.48 5.86
N LYS A 387 14.52 -7.48 5.21
CA LYS A 387 14.23 -8.33 4.04
C LYS A 387 15.00 -7.84 2.80
N CYS A 388 15.12 -6.53 2.60
CA CYS A 388 15.98 -5.97 1.55
C CYS A 388 17.46 -6.36 1.72
N VAL A 389 17.97 -6.35 2.96
CA VAL A 389 19.34 -6.78 3.28
C VAL A 389 19.51 -8.29 3.09
N GLU A 390 18.49 -9.09 3.45
CA GLU A 390 18.53 -10.54 3.24
C GLU A 390 18.53 -10.91 1.74
N LEU A 391 17.71 -10.25 0.91
CA LEU A 391 17.72 -10.43 -0.56
C LEU A 391 19.11 -10.17 -1.14
N GLU A 392 19.72 -9.03 -0.80
CA GLU A 392 21.08 -8.68 -1.26
C GLU A 392 22.11 -9.74 -0.86
N ARG A 393 22.09 -10.17 0.40
CA ARG A 393 22.99 -11.24 0.88
C ARG A 393 22.77 -12.54 0.11
N MET A 394 21.52 -12.94 -0.11
CA MET A 394 21.18 -14.18 -0.82
C MET A 394 21.63 -14.15 -2.29
N CYS A 395 21.45 -13.03 -2.99
CA CYS A 395 21.94 -12.84 -4.35
C CYS A 395 23.48 -12.93 -4.42
N VAL A 396 24.19 -12.19 -3.56
CA VAL A 396 25.66 -12.19 -3.52
C VAL A 396 26.23 -13.57 -3.16
N ASP A 397 25.69 -14.23 -2.12
CA ASP A 397 26.10 -15.58 -1.70
C ASP A 397 25.87 -16.63 -2.80
N PHE A 398 24.81 -16.50 -3.60
CA PHE A 398 24.50 -17.41 -4.70
C PHE A 398 25.40 -17.14 -5.92
N GLN A 399 25.52 -15.88 -6.36
CA GLN A 399 26.37 -15.49 -7.50
C GLN A 399 27.82 -15.89 -7.29
N GLU A 400 28.36 -15.71 -6.07
CA GLU A 400 29.73 -16.09 -5.75
C GLU A 400 29.94 -17.61 -5.81
N LYS A 401 28.99 -18.43 -5.30
CA LYS A 401 29.05 -19.90 -5.44
C LYS A 401 28.97 -20.34 -6.89
N LEU A 402 28.08 -19.73 -7.68
CA LEU A 402 27.90 -20.04 -9.09
C LEU A 402 29.18 -19.73 -9.88
N ARG A 403 29.78 -18.56 -9.64
CA ARG A 403 31.07 -18.16 -10.19
C ARG A 403 32.18 -19.15 -9.82
N GLN A 404 32.33 -19.49 -8.53
CA GLN A 404 33.31 -20.48 -8.07
C GLN A 404 33.15 -21.84 -8.77
N ARG A 405 31.89 -22.24 -9.04
CA ARG A 405 31.59 -23.51 -9.72
C ARG A 405 31.94 -23.49 -11.21
N MET A 406 31.62 -22.40 -11.91
CA MET A 406 32.04 -22.21 -13.31
C MET A 406 33.57 -22.14 -13.43
N ASP A 407 34.24 -21.35 -12.57
CA ASP A 407 35.71 -21.24 -12.53
C ASP A 407 36.40 -22.58 -12.24
N LEU A 408 35.77 -23.45 -11.46
CA LEU A 408 36.24 -24.82 -11.24
C LEU A 408 36.13 -25.67 -12.51
N LEU A 409 34.98 -25.67 -13.19
CA LEU A 409 34.78 -26.44 -14.41
C LEU A 409 35.67 -25.98 -15.57
N HIS A 410 35.82 -24.66 -15.78
CA HIS A 410 36.72 -24.14 -16.82
C HIS A 410 38.18 -24.56 -16.58
N ARG A 411 38.66 -24.56 -15.32
CA ARG A 411 40.01 -25.05 -15.00
C ARG A 411 40.13 -26.57 -15.15
N TYR A 412 39.08 -27.35 -14.83
CA TYR A 412 39.03 -28.78 -15.13
C TYR A 412 39.07 -29.07 -16.64
N ARG A 413 38.40 -28.23 -17.43
CA ARG A 413 38.35 -28.33 -18.89
C ARG A 413 39.73 -28.08 -19.52
N ASP A 414 40.47 -27.07 -19.05
CA ASP A 414 41.88 -26.85 -19.44
C ASP A 414 42.78 -28.03 -19.03
N LEU A 415 42.60 -28.59 -17.81
CA LEU A 415 43.33 -29.78 -17.38
C LEU A 415 43.11 -30.97 -18.34
N GLN A 416 41.85 -31.25 -18.69
CA GLN A 416 41.53 -32.35 -19.61
C GLN A 416 42.07 -32.09 -21.02
N GLU A 417 42.04 -30.85 -21.52
CA GLU A 417 42.64 -30.54 -22.83
C GLU A 417 44.16 -30.77 -22.83
N ARG A 418 44.86 -30.42 -21.74
CA ARG A 418 46.31 -30.70 -21.58
C ARG A 418 46.60 -32.19 -21.50
N ILE A 419 45.77 -32.95 -20.78
CA ILE A 419 45.84 -34.42 -20.69
C ILE A 419 45.64 -35.06 -22.06
N ASP A 420 44.63 -34.63 -22.82
CA ASP A 420 44.35 -35.12 -24.18
C ASP A 420 45.51 -34.82 -25.15
N LYS A 421 46.07 -33.61 -25.09
CA LYS A 421 47.25 -33.25 -25.90
C LYS A 421 48.46 -34.12 -25.54
N ALA A 422 48.72 -34.36 -24.26
CA ALA A 422 49.82 -35.21 -23.81
C ALA A 422 49.61 -36.69 -24.22
N ASN A 423 48.38 -37.21 -24.15
CA ASN A 423 48.04 -38.56 -24.59
C ASN A 423 48.19 -38.73 -26.12
N LYS A 424 47.79 -37.70 -26.91
CA LYS A 424 48.00 -37.65 -28.36
C LYS A 424 49.49 -37.62 -28.71
N TRP A 425 50.26 -36.74 -28.06
CA TRP A 425 51.72 -36.68 -28.19
C TRP A 425 52.39 -38.02 -27.87
N CYS A 426 52.02 -38.67 -26.75
CA CYS A 426 52.55 -39.99 -26.40
C CYS A 426 52.24 -41.05 -27.47
N SER A 427 51.06 -40.98 -28.10
CA SER A 427 50.65 -41.92 -29.14
C SER A 427 51.44 -41.70 -30.43
N GLN A 428 51.59 -40.44 -30.84
CA GLN A 428 52.42 -40.03 -31.98
C GLN A 428 53.90 -40.40 -31.79
N GLY A 429 54.44 -40.27 -30.57
CA GLY A 429 55.82 -40.65 -30.27
C GLY A 429 56.07 -42.15 -30.40
N VAL A 430 55.12 -42.98 -29.94
CA VAL A 430 55.19 -44.44 -30.13
C VAL A 430 55.07 -44.82 -31.60
N GLU A 431 54.20 -44.15 -32.37
CA GLU A 431 54.05 -44.37 -33.81
C GLU A 431 55.32 -43.98 -34.58
N LEU A 432 55.89 -42.81 -34.30
CA LEU A 432 57.17 -42.34 -34.86
C LEU A 432 58.33 -43.28 -34.51
N LEU A 433 58.39 -43.79 -33.28
CA LEU A 433 59.40 -44.78 -32.90
C LEU A 433 59.24 -46.10 -33.68
N ALA A 434 58.01 -46.54 -33.92
CA ALA A 434 57.71 -47.75 -34.68
C ALA A 434 58.05 -47.61 -36.17
N THR A 435 57.76 -46.48 -36.82
CA THR A 435 58.15 -46.24 -38.23
C THR A 435 59.68 -46.24 -38.37
N LEU A 436 60.38 -45.58 -37.45
CA LEU A 436 61.84 -45.53 -37.40
C LEU A 436 62.51 -46.89 -37.04
N ASP A 437 61.76 -47.87 -36.53
CA ASP A 437 62.22 -49.26 -36.34
C ASP A 437 61.92 -50.16 -37.56
N ILE A 438 60.85 -49.88 -38.32
CA ILE A 438 60.49 -50.58 -39.56
C ILE A 438 61.45 -50.20 -40.69
N GLU A 439 61.84 -48.93 -40.78
CA GLU A 439 62.87 -48.48 -41.71
C GLU A 439 64.26 -48.92 -41.23
N ARG A 440 64.83 -49.95 -41.90
CA ARG A 440 66.21 -50.38 -41.67
C ARG A 440 67.12 -49.17 -41.88
N CYS A 441 67.69 -48.64 -40.80
CA CYS A 441 68.55 -47.46 -40.78
C CYS A 441 69.83 -47.67 -41.62
N SER A 442 69.72 -47.50 -42.95
CA SER A 442 70.70 -48.00 -43.92
C SER A 442 71.53 -46.89 -44.58
N SER A 443 71.13 -45.62 -44.44
CA SER A 443 71.88 -44.47 -44.94
C SER A 443 72.14 -43.41 -43.85
N PRO A 444 73.27 -42.69 -43.91
CA PRO A 444 73.58 -41.62 -42.95
C PRO A 444 72.70 -40.38 -43.13
N GLU A 445 72.13 -40.18 -44.32
CA GLU A 445 71.19 -39.09 -44.63
C GLU A 445 69.84 -39.32 -43.95
N PHE A 446 69.32 -40.56 -44.04
CA PHE A 446 68.13 -40.97 -43.30
C PHE A 446 68.31 -40.77 -41.80
N ALA A 447 69.45 -41.21 -41.24
CA ALA A 447 69.74 -41.05 -39.83
C ALA A 447 69.83 -39.58 -39.37
N ARG A 448 70.21 -38.64 -40.24
CA ARG A 448 70.13 -37.19 -39.94
C ARG A 448 68.69 -36.68 -39.97
N SER A 449 67.89 -37.09 -40.97
CA SER A 449 66.47 -36.71 -41.07
C SER A 449 65.69 -37.17 -39.85
N ALA A 450 65.82 -38.45 -39.49
CA ALA A 450 65.18 -39.04 -38.31
C ALA A 450 65.63 -38.37 -36.98
N LEU A 451 66.88 -37.89 -36.90
CA LEU A 451 67.35 -37.12 -35.75
C LEU A 451 66.66 -35.75 -35.66
N GLN A 452 66.50 -35.05 -36.78
CA GLN A 452 65.82 -33.75 -36.84
C GLN A 452 64.32 -33.89 -36.53
N GLU A 453 63.69 -34.95 -37.01
CA GLU A 453 62.28 -35.28 -36.75
C GLU A 453 62.05 -35.59 -35.25
N LEU A 454 62.88 -36.44 -34.65
CA LEU A 454 62.83 -36.72 -33.21
C LEU A 454 63.10 -35.49 -32.35
N ASP A 455 64.01 -34.60 -32.77
CA ASP A 455 64.27 -33.35 -32.05
C ASP A 455 63.05 -32.41 -32.10
N THR A 456 62.46 -32.25 -33.28
CA THR A 456 61.22 -31.48 -33.49
C THR A 456 60.07 -32.02 -32.63
N PHE A 457 59.90 -33.35 -32.60
CA PHE A 457 58.88 -34.02 -31.79
C PHE A 457 59.11 -33.89 -30.28
N LEU A 458 60.36 -33.95 -29.80
CA LEU A 458 60.68 -33.71 -28.38
C LEU A 458 60.40 -32.26 -27.97
N ASN A 459 60.71 -31.29 -28.84
CA ASN A 459 60.47 -29.87 -28.61
C ASN A 459 58.96 -29.51 -28.51
N SER A 460 58.09 -30.19 -29.28
CA SER A 460 56.62 -29.98 -29.19
C SER A 460 56.01 -30.46 -27.87
N SER A 461 56.73 -31.24 -27.04
CA SER A 461 56.26 -31.63 -25.70
C SER A 461 56.04 -30.44 -24.73
N SER A 462 56.51 -29.25 -25.09
CA SER A 462 56.25 -28.00 -24.38
C SER A 462 54.81 -27.47 -24.56
N GLU A 463 54.12 -27.84 -25.65
CA GLU A 463 52.83 -27.27 -26.04
C GLU A 463 51.68 -27.60 -25.07
N PHE A 464 51.70 -28.79 -24.46
CA PHE A 464 50.66 -29.23 -23.53
C PHE A 464 50.87 -28.76 -22.08
N LYS A 465 51.97 -28.06 -21.77
CA LYS A 465 52.19 -27.35 -20.49
C LYS A 465 51.86 -28.15 -19.21
N LEU A 466 52.24 -29.43 -19.17
CA LEU A 466 52.18 -30.28 -17.98
C LEU A 466 53.56 -30.46 -17.30
N GLY A 467 54.65 -30.13 -17.99
CA GLY A 467 56.02 -30.40 -17.54
C GLY A 467 56.64 -29.39 -16.58
N ASP A 468 56.02 -28.23 -16.33
CA ASP A 468 56.49 -27.27 -15.32
C ASP A 468 55.68 -27.43 -14.02
N PRO A 469 56.29 -27.89 -12.91
CA PRO A 469 55.62 -28.01 -11.63
C PRO A 469 55.08 -26.69 -11.08
N ARG A 470 55.65 -25.53 -11.44
CA ARG A 470 55.20 -24.22 -10.94
C ARG A 470 53.93 -23.76 -11.66
N GLU A 471 53.91 -23.80 -12.99
CA GLU A 471 52.68 -23.65 -13.79
C GLU A 471 51.59 -24.61 -13.30
N PHE A 472 51.92 -25.89 -13.16
CA PHE A 472 50.95 -26.91 -12.78
C PHE A 472 50.34 -26.65 -11.39
N HIS A 473 51.20 -26.41 -10.38
CA HIS A 473 50.75 -26.16 -9.02
C HIS A 473 50.03 -24.81 -8.87
N ARG A 474 50.29 -23.83 -9.74
CA ARG A 474 49.59 -22.54 -9.77
C ARG A 474 48.15 -22.66 -10.27
N PHE A 475 47.89 -23.52 -11.26
CA PHE A 475 46.56 -23.61 -11.89
C PHE A 475 45.67 -24.71 -11.32
N PHE A 476 46.24 -25.88 -10.99
CA PHE A 476 45.45 -27.10 -10.74
C PHE A 476 45.42 -27.56 -9.28
N LYS A 477 46.40 -27.16 -8.46
CA LYS A 477 46.61 -27.69 -7.10
C LYS A 477 45.34 -27.73 -6.24
N ASP A 478 44.56 -26.65 -6.27
CA ASP A 478 43.48 -26.43 -5.31
C ASP A 478 42.23 -27.29 -5.59
N PHE A 479 42.20 -28.03 -6.70
CA PHE A 479 41.09 -28.92 -7.06
C PHE A 479 41.51 -30.33 -7.55
N ILE A 480 42.81 -30.62 -7.68
CA ILE A 480 43.30 -31.99 -7.95
C ILE A 480 42.93 -32.88 -6.74
N ASN A 481 41.86 -33.64 -6.91
CA ASN A 481 41.32 -34.58 -5.92
C ASN A 481 42.03 -35.95 -5.96
N SER A 482 41.55 -36.90 -5.15
CA SER A 482 42.05 -38.29 -5.10
C SER A 482 41.93 -39.03 -6.43
N ASP A 483 41.04 -38.61 -7.32
CA ASP A 483 40.56 -39.41 -8.44
C ASP A 483 41.19 -38.96 -9.77
N SER A 484 41.44 -37.66 -9.92
CA SER A 484 42.19 -37.06 -11.03
C SER A 484 43.71 -37.27 -10.91
N LYS A 485 44.23 -37.34 -9.68
CA LYS A 485 45.66 -37.46 -9.38
C LYS A 485 46.32 -38.75 -9.93
N PRO A 486 45.74 -39.96 -9.85
CA PRO A 486 46.33 -41.17 -10.41
C PRO A 486 46.38 -41.14 -11.94
N LEU A 487 45.31 -40.66 -12.59
CA LEU A 487 45.26 -40.49 -14.04
C LEU A 487 46.36 -39.54 -14.52
N LEU A 488 46.49 -38.38 -13.88
CA LEU A 488 47.54 -37.42 -14.19
C LEU A 488 48.94 -38.01 -14.00
N GLN A 489 49.19 -38.72 -12.90
CA GLN A 489 50.47 -39.40 -12.66
C GLN A 489 50.78 -40.45 -13.75
N GLN A 490 49.77 -41.17 -14.23
CA GLN A 490 49.91 -42.13 -15.32
C GLN A 490 50.27 -41.44 -16.65
N VAL A 491 49.62 -40.30 -16.98
CA VAL A 491 49.93 -39.54 -18.20
C VAL A 491 51.33 -38.91 -18.14
N LEU A 492 51.70 -38.28 -17.01
CA LEU A 492 53.04 -37.73 -16.81
C LEU A 492 54.12 -38.81 -16.97
N LYS A 493 53.94 -39.97 -16.33
CA LYS A 493 54.86 -41.10 -16.49
C LYS A 493 54.97 -41.55 -17.95
N ARG A 494 53.84 -41.62 -18.67
CA ARG A 494 53.83 -42.02 -20.09
C ARG A 494 54.58 -41.03 -20.97
N VAL A 495 54.50 -39.72 -20.67
CA VAL A 495 55.30 -38.69 -21.34
C VAL A 495 56.79 -38.92 -21.10
N ASP A 496 57.20 -39.17 -19.86
CA ASP A 496 58.60 -39.43 -19.52
C ASP A 496 59.13 -40.73 -20.16
N ASP A 497 58.35 -41.80 -20.15
CA ASP A 497 58.68 -43.08 -20.80
C ASP A 497 58.90 -42.88 -22.33
N VAL A 498 58.02 -42.13 -23.01
CA VAL A 498 58.16 -41.85 -24.46
C VAL A 498 59.36 -40.94 -24.74
N LYS A 499 59.61 -39.90 -23.93
CA LYS A 499 60.82 -39.07 -24.04
C LYS A 499 62.08 -39.92 -23.97
N LEU A 500 62.17 -40.80 -22.98
CA LEU A 500 63.31 -41.69 -22.79
C LEU A 500 63.50 -42.64 -23.97
N MET A 501 62.44 -43.15 -24.58
CA MET A 501 62.53 -43.98 -25.80
C MET A 501 63.07 -43.16 -27.00
N CYS A 502 62.56 -41.94 -27.21
CA CYS A 502 63.05 -41.02 -28.24
C CYS A 502 64.54 -40.67 -28.05
N GLU A 503 64.97 -40.35 -26.83
CA GLU A 503 66.37 -40.07 -26.50
C GLU A 503 67.30 -41.27 -26.76
N ASN A 504 66.88 -42.48 -26.39
CA ASN A 504 67.61 -43.71 -26.67
C ASN A 504 67.71 -44.01 -28.19
N LYS A 505 66.65 -43.74 -28.95
CA LYS A 505 66.66 -43.83 -30.42
C LYS A 505 67.59 -42.78 -31.03
N GLN A 506 67.53 -41.52 -30.58
CA GLN A 506 68.48 -40.48 -31.00
C GLN A 506 69.94 -40.88 -30.70
N ALA A 507 70.23 -41.41 -29.52
CA ALA A 507 71.58 -41.87 -29.15
C ALA A 507 72.08 -43.01 -30.07
N SER A 508 71.17 -43.87 -30.54
CA SER A 508 71.48 -44.95 -31.47
C SER A 508 71.72 -44.44 -32.90
N LEU A 509 70.91 -43.48 -33.37
CA LEU A 509 71.08 -42.82 -34.67
C LEU A 509 72.37 -41.97 -34.74
N ARG A 510 72.70 -41.24 -33.67
CA ARG A 510 73.97 -40.48 -33.56
C ARG A 510 75.20 -41.39 -33.72
N LYS A 511 75.16 -42.62 -33.19
CA LYS A 511 76.22 -43.64 -33.36
C LYS A 511 76.31 -44.16 -34.79
N LEU A 512 75.19 -44.25 -35.52
CA LEU A 512 75.18 -44.63 -36.94
C LEU A 512 75.82 -43.55 -37.82
N VAL A 513 75.47 -42.27 -37.59
CA VAL A 513 76.04 -41.12 -38.33
C VAL A 513 77.56 -40.98 -38.12
N THR A 514 78.07 -41.30 -36.92
CA THR A 514 79.52 -41.20 -36.61
C THR A 514 80.35 -42.41 -37.02
N ARG A 515 79.74 -43.58 -37.28
CA ARG A 515 80.48 -44.84 -37.57
C ARG A 515 81.08 -44.89 -38.98
N GLN A 516 80.69 -44.00 -39.90
CA GLN A 516 81.09 -44.06 -41.31
C GLN A 516 82.24 -43.11 -41.71
N VAL A 517 83.09 -42.68 -40.76
CA VAL A 517 84.36 -41.99 -41.07
C VAL A 517 85.54 -42.86 -40.62
N ARG A 518 86.01 -43.72 -41.54
CA ARG A 518 87.35 -44.33 -41.49
C ARG A 518 87.98 -44.22 -42.88
N PRO A 519 89.21 -43.66 -43.01
CA PRO A 519 89.89 -43.63 -44.30
C PRO A 519 90.35 -45.04 -44.70
N VAL A 520 90.23 -45.35 -46.00
CA VAL A 520 90.74 -46.59 -46.58
C VAL A 520 92.25 -46.44 -46.79
N GLN A 521 93.05 -47.30 -46.17
CA GLN A 521 94.49 -47.34 -46.35
C GLN A 521 94.89 -48.63 -47.09
N ALA A 522 95.55 -48.49 -48.23
CA ALA A 522 95.90 -49.59 -49.13
C ALA A 522 97.35 -50.07 -48.92
N VAL A 523 97.56 -51.39 -48.92
CA VAL A 523 98.89 -52.05 -48.94
C VAL A 523 98.78 -53.38 -49.72
N ALA A 524 99.85 -53.78 -50.42
CA ALA A 524 99.98 -55.02 -51.21
C ALA A 524 101.30 -55.77 -50.84
N PRO A 525 101.74 -56.85 -51.51
CA PRO A 525 101.31 -58.24 -51.23
C PRO A 525 102.46 -59.26 -50.98
N GLU A 526 102.10 -60.50 -50.55
CA GLU A 526 102.91 -61.75 -50.50
C GLU A 526 104.14 -61.77 -49.53
N PRO A 527 104.69 -62.95 -49.09
CA PRO A 527 104.53 -64.27 -49.69
C PRO A 527 104.11 -65.48 -48.82
N SER A 528 103.69 -66.51 -49.55
CA SER A 528 103.36 -67.89 -49.17
C SER A 528 104.36 -68.66 -48.27
N ALA A 529 103.87 -69.58 -47.40
CA ALA A 529 104.08 -71.06 -47.49
C ALA A 529 103.96 -71.87 -46.15
N VAL A 530 103.78 -73.19 -46.33
CA VAL A 530 104.03 -74.34 -45.41
C VAL A 530 102.89 -74.83 -44.48
N GLN A 531 102.77 -76.16 -44.42
CA GLN A 531 101.80 -76.99 -43.70
C GLN A 531 102.29 -77.32 -42.28
N ASP A 532 101.40 -77.60 -41.31
CA ASP A 532 101.21 -78.98 -40.82
C ASP A 532 100.10 -79.16 -39.74
N SER A 533 99.21 -80.12 -40.02
CA SER A 533 98.76 -81.26 -39.22
C SER A 533 98.48 -81.23 -37.67
N LEU A 534 97.43 -82.01 -37.32
CA LEU A 534 97.05 -82.63 -36.02
C LEU A 534 96.20 -81.80 -35.01
N ALA A 535 95.32 -82.38 -34.17
CA ALA A 535 94.37 -83.54 -34.23
C ALA A 535 93.57 -83.62 -32.88
N TYR A 536 92.43 -84.36 -32.83
CA TYR A 536 91.66 -84.76 -31.60
C TYR A 536 91.03 -83.60 -30.77
N ASP A 537 90.04 -83.73 -29.86
CA ASP A 537 88.79 -84.53 -29.68
C ASP A 537 88.09 -84.04 -28.36
N ALA A 538 86.88 -84.40 -27.90
CA ALA A 538 85.64 -84.99 -28.45
C ALA A 538 84.50 -84.87 -27.39
N GLU A 539 83.24 -85.18 -27.76
CA GLU A 539 82.05 -85.43 -26.89
C GLU A 539 81.56 -84.29 -25.94
N ALA A 540 80.29 -83.87 -25.84
CA ALA A 540 78.96 -84.52 -25.76
C ALA A 540 78.44 -84.80 -24.32
N ARG A 541 77.25 -84.25 -23.99
CA ARG A 541 76.18 -84.65 -23.00
C ARG A 541 75.32 -83.42 -22.67
N LEU A 542 74.00 -83.38 -22.91
CA LEU A 542 72.85 -84.12 -22.35
C LEU A 542 72.17 -83.43 -21.12
N TYR A 543 70.86 -83.22 -21.28
CA TYR A 543 69.76 -82.84 -20.36
C TYR A 543 69.76 -83.58 -18.99
N PRO A 544 68.99 -83.18 -17.92
CA PRO A 544 67.58 -82.75 -18.02
C PRO A 544 66.90 -81.81 -16.97
N SER A 545 65.69 -81.40 -17.37
CA SER A 545 64.50 -80.91 -16.64
C SER A 545 64.24 -81.39 -15.19
N LYS A 546 63.61 -80.52 -14.36
CA LYS A 546 62.37 -80.87 -13.61
C LYS A 546 61.55 -79.67 -13.07
N LYS A 547 60.25 -79.91 -12.88
CA LYS A 547 59.19 -78.99 -12.39
C LYS A 547 59.16 -78.87 -10.86
N ALA A 548 58.59 -77.78 -10.32
CA ALA A 548 57.56 -77.84 -9.27
C ALA A 548 56.85 -76.48 -9.02
N ALA A 549 55.53 -76.53 -8.81
CA ALA A 549 54.72 -75.58 -8.03
C ALA A 549 54.11 -76.39 -6.84
N PRO A 550 53.14 -75.94 -6.02
CA PRO A 550 52.54 -74.59 -5.85
C PRO A 550 52.42 -74.16 -4.36
N LYS A 551 51.79 -73.00 -4.06
CA LYS A 551 50.58 -72.97 -3.20
C LYS A 551 49.93 -71.58 -3.10
N VAL A 552 48.61 -71.63 -2.89
CA VAL A 552 47.68 -70.52 -2.62
C VAL A 552 47.38 -70.48 -1.12
N LEU A 553 47.10 -69.30 -0.56
CA LEU A 553 46.26 -69.15 0.63
C LEU A 553 45.46 -67.84 0.58
N ARG A 554 44.29 -67.85 1.20
CA ARG A 554 43.18 -66.89 1.08
C ARG A 554 42.92 -66.20 2.43
N SER A 555 42.03 -65.20 2.39
CA SER A 555 41.24 -64.64 3.51
C SER A 555 42.01 -63.76 4.52
N HIS A 556 41.38 -62.75 5.13
CA HIS A 556 39.95 -62.39 5.13
C HIS A 556 39.68 -60.98 4.57
#